data_AF-A0A963QAV2-F1
#
_entry.id   AF-A0A963QAV2-F1
#
_cell.length_a   1.000
_cell.length_b   1.000
_cell.length_c   1.000
_cell.angle_alpha   90.00
_cell.angle_beta   90.00
_cell.angle_gamma   90.00
#
_symmetry.space_group_name_H-M   'P 1'
#
loop_
_entity.id
_entity.type
_entity.pdbx_description
1 polymer ?
#
loop_
_entity_poly.entity_id
_entity_poly.type
_entity_poly.pdbx_seq_one_letter_code
_entity_poly.pdbx_strand_id
1 'polypeptide(L)' 'MNAPLALPALDEIRAHEDEMVAIRRQIHANPELAYEEFATADLVAERLQRWGYEVHRGLGGTGV' A
#
# COMPACT_ATOMS: atom_id res chain seq x y z
N MET A 1 9.86 27.41 -15.02
CA MET A 1 8.47 27.30 -15.50
C MET A 1 8.09 25.83 -15.40
N ASN A 2 7.37 25.45 -14.35
CA ASN A 2 6.84 24.09 -14.26
C ASN A 2 5.76 23.97 -15.33
N ALA A 3 5.97 23.10 -16.31
CA ALA A 3 4.93 22.75 -17.25
C ALA A 3 3.71 22.26 -16.44
N PRO A 4 2.48 22.66 -16.80
CA PRO A 4 1.30 22.10 -16.16
C PRO A 4 1.36 20.59 -16.35
N LEU A 5 1.43 19.85 -15.24
CA LEU A 5 1.23 18.41 -15.26
C LEU A 5 -0.11 18.21 -15.97
N ALA A 6 -0.10 17.50 -17.10
CA ALA A 6 -1.33 16.96 -17.62
C ALA A 6 -1.99 16.21 -16.47
N LEU A 7 -3.27 16.45 -16.23
CA LEU A 7 -4.01 15.84 -15.12
C LEU A 7 -4.57 14.41 -15.39
N PRO A 8 -4.16 13.59 -16.39
CA PRO A 8 -4.58 12.18 -16.46
C PRO A 8 -4.23 11.40 -15.19
N ALA A 9 -3.11 11.75 -14.54
CA ALA A 9 -2.70 11.12 -13.29
C ALA A 9 -3.73 11.29 -12.17
N LEU A 10 -4.52 12.37 -12.14
CA LEU A 10 -5.57 12.53 -11.12
C LEU A 10 -6.72 11.56 -11.35
N ASP A 11 -7.09 11.30 -12.59
CA ASP A 11 -8.18 10.37 -12.92
C ASP A 11 -7.73 8.92 -12.68
N GLU A 12 -6.47 8.59 -12.97
CA GLU A 12 -5.87 7.31 -12.60
C GLU A 12 -5.82 7.11 -11.07
N ILE A 13 -5.38 8.11 -10.31
CA ILE A 13 -5.38 8.04 -8.84
C ILE A 13 -6.80 7.85 -8.28
N ARG A 14 -7.78 8.59 -8.81
CA ARG A 14 -9.20 8.47 -8.41
C ARG A 14 -9.75 7.07 -8.70
N ALA A 15 -9.32 6.43 -9.78
CA ALA A 15 -9.74 5.07 -10.10
C ALA A 15 -9.36 4.04 -9.00
N HIS A 16 -8.38 4.36 -8.15
CA HIS A 16 -7.95 3.52 -7.02
C HIS A 16 -8.52 3.95 -5.66
N GLU A 17 -9.37 4.98 -5.60
CA GLU A 17 -9.86 5.57 -4.34
C GLU A 17 -10.50 4.51 -3.42
N ASP A 18 -11.40 3.68 -3.95
CA ASP A 18 -12.11 2.67 -3.17
C ASP A 18 -11.15 1.62 -2.57
N GLU A 19 -10.14 1.20 -3.32
CA GLU A 19 -9.12 0.25 -2.84
C GLU A 19 -8.29 0.88 -1.71
N MET A 20 -7.85 2.12 -1.88
CA MET A 20 -7.06 2.82 -0.85
C MET A 20 -7.87 3.08 0.41
N VAL A 21 -9.14 3.45 0.26
CA VAL A 21 -10.10 3.60 1.37
C VAL A 21 -10.26 2.27 2.12
N ALA A 22 -10.37 1.14 1.41
CA ALA A 22 -10.51 -0.18 2.01
C ALA A 22 -9.25 -0.60 2.78
N ILE A 23 -8.06 -0.46 2.18
CA ILE A 23 -6.77 -0.75 2.82
C ILE A 23 -6.63 0.05 4.12
N ARG A 24 -6.92 1.36 4.06
CA ARG A 24 -6.84 2.24 5.24
C ARG A 24 -7.87 1.85 6.32
N ARG A 25 -9.10 1.45 5.97
CA ARG A 25 -10.07 0.92 6.95
C ARG A 25 -9.57 -0.35 7.62
N GLN A 26 -8.99 -1.28 6.84
CA GLN A 26 -8.49 -2.55 7.35
C GLN A 26 -7.36 -2.36 8.37
N ILE A 27 -6.35 -1.56 8.01
CA ILE A 27 -5.21 -1.26 8.89
C ILE A 27 -5.69 -0.50 10.14
N HIS A 28 -6.54 0.51 9.97
CA HIS A 28 -7.01 1.31 11.11
C HIS A 28 -7.90 0.52 12.07
N ALA A 29 -8.65 -0.46 11.58
CA ALA A 29 -9.45 -1.35 12.42
C ALA A 29 -8.61 -2.37 13.21
N ASN A 30 -7.39 -2.67 12.76
CA ASN A 30 -6.50 -3.67 13.37
C ASN A 30 -5.06 -3.12 13.46
N PRO A 31 -4.80 -2.10 14.29
CA PRO A 31 -3.45 -1.57 14.45
C PRO A 31 -2.54 -2.57 15.16
N GLU A 32 -1.28 -2.64 14.74
CA GLU A 32 -0.23 -3.47 15.34
C GLU A 32 0.84 -2.58 16.01
N LEU A 33 1.58 -3.17 16.97
CA LEU A 33 2.66 -2.47 17.67
C LEU A 33 3.96 -2.51 16.87
N ALA A 34 4.91 -1.65 17.29
CA ALA A 34 6.26 -1.65 16.75
C ALA A 34 6.89 -3.05 16.83
N TYR A 35 7.41 -3.55 15.71
CA TYR A 35 8.03 -4.87 15.54
C TYR A 35 7.07 -6.07 15.59
N GLU A 36 5.76 -5.83 15.64
CA GLU A 36 4.72 -6.86 15.66
C GLU A 36 3.75 -6.73 14.48
N GLU A 37 4.12 -5.99 13.43
CA GLU A 37 3.27 -5.66 12.28
C GLU A 37 3.10 -6.79 11.26
N PHE A 38 2.90 -8.02 11.73
CA PHE A 38 2.86 -9.22 10.88
C PHE A 38 1.69 -9.19 9.89
N ALA A 39 0.49 -8.85 10.34
CA ALA A 39 -0.69 -8.80 9.49
C ALA A 39 -0.61 -7.63 8.49
N THR A 40 -0.05 -6.50 8.91
CA THR A 40 0.19 -5.35 8.04
C THR A 40 1.26 -5.67 6.99
N ALA A 41 2.34 -6.34 7.37
CA ALA A 41 3.37 -6.81 6.44
C ALA A 41 2.81 -7.84 5.44
N ASP A 42 1.95 -8.76 5.87
CA ASP A 42 1.23 -9.69 4.98
C ASP A 42 0.36 -8.93 3.97
N LEU A 43 -0.42 -7.95 4.43
CA LEU A 43 -1.26 -7.13 3.56
C LEU A 43 -0.43 -6.37 2.52
N VAL A 44 0.67 -5.73 2.92
CA VAL A 44 1.55 -4.98 2.00
C VAL A 44 2.15 -5.91 0.94
N ALA A 45 2.70 -7.06 1.35
CA ALA A 45 3.28 -8.02 0.43
C ALA A 45 2.26 -8.53 -0.59
N GLU A 46 1.05 -8.88 -0.12
CA GLU A 46 -0.04 -9.36 -0.97
C GLU A 46 -0.50 -8.29 -1.98
N ARG A 47 -0.57 -7.01 -1.58
CA ARG A 47 -0.92 -5.90 -2.50
C ARG A 47 0.16 -5.68 -3.55
N LEU A 48 1.44 -5.59 -3.14
CA LEU A 48 2.57 -5.42 -4.05
C LEU A 48 2.66 -6.56 -5.07
N GLN A 49 2.52 -7.81 -4.63
CA GLN A 49 2.50 -8.98 -5.53
C GLN A 49 1.36 -8.90 -6.54
N ARG A 50 0.15 -8.53 -6.10
CA ARG A 50 -1.02 -8.35 -7.00
C ARG A 50 -0.81 -7.25 -8.02
N TRP A 51 -0.11 -6.19 -7.66
CA TRP A 51 0.26 -5.11 -8.59
C TRP A 51 1.43 -5.47 -9.51
N GLY A 52 1.98 -6.69 -9.39
CA GLY A 52 3.00 -7.22 -10.30
C GLY A 52 4.44 -6.96 -9.87
N TYR A 53 4.68 -6.56 -8.62
CA TYR A 53 6.03 -6.40 -8.07
C TYR A 53 6.61 -7.73 -7.61
N GLU A 54 7.93 -7.89 -7.77
CA GLU A 54 8.70 -8.86 -7.02
C GLU A 54 8.85 -8.36 -5.57
N VAL A 55 8.58 -9.24 -4.60
CA VAL A 55 8.53 -8.86 -3.18
C VAL A 55 9.46 -9.75 -2.37
N HIS A 56 10.32 -9.13 -1.56
CA HIS A 56 11.22 -9.80 -0.62
C HIS A 56 10.76 -9.56 0.81
N ARG A 57 10.60 -10.61 1.61
CA ARG A 57 10.02 -10.51 2.96
C ARG A 57 11.03 -10.88 4.04
N GLY A 58 10.77 -10.46 5.27
CA GLY A 58 11.55 -10.85 6.45
C GLY A 58 12.75 -9.94 6.74
N LEU A 59 12.79 -8.75 6.13
CA LEU A 59 13.84 -7.77 6.38
C LEU A 59 13.65 -7.17 7.77
N GLY A 60 14.54 -7.47 8.71
CA GLY A 60 14.43 -6.98 10.08
C GLY A 60 13.17 -7.49 10.82
N GLY A 61 12.63 -8.66 10.44
CA GLY A 61 11.43 -9.25 11.04
C GLY A 61 10.20 -9.05 10.16
N THR A 62 9.58 -7.87 10.22
CA THR A 62 8.31 -7.57 9.53
C THR A 62 8.49 -6.80 8.20
N GLY A 63 9.71 -6.47 7.80
CA GLY A 63 9.98 -5.74 6.55
C GLY A 63 9.63 -6.52 5.28
N VAL A 64 9.16 -5.78 4.27
CA VAL A 64 8.64 -6.22 2.95
C VAL A 64 9.27 -5.36 1.85
#